data_AF-M8A778-F1
#
_entry.id   AF-M8A778-F1
#
_cell.length_a   1.000
_cell.length_b   1.000
_cell.length_c   1.000
_cell.angle_alpha   90.00
_cell.angle_beta   90.00
_cell.angle_gamma   90.00
#
_symmetry.space_group_name_H-M   'P 1'
#
loop_
_entity.id
_entity.type
_entity.pdbx_description
1 polymer ?
#
loop_
_entity_poly.entity_id
_entity_poly.type
_entity_poly.pdbx_seq_one_letter_code
_entity_poly.pdbx_strand_id
1 'polypeptide(L)'
;MGDWFLSPWLDVPHHEPKDELLLESGMRVGNFIYWPHQDRAYVVVLDPDPNNPRLFVEMIPPLLNLEGFPSSILGQINGDNMCIAYSNGFNIGFMLRQEDGLDAGAWANIRVFNLADPVNAKIAQSPRIR
;
A
#
# COMPACT_ATOMS: atom_id res chain seq x y z
N MET A 1 24.91 -22.87 17.27
CA MET A 1 24.10 -21.96 18.10
C MET A 1 24.71 -20.58 17.91
N GLY A 2 24.03 -19.71 17.15
CA GLY A 2 24.51 -18.35 16.87
C GLY A 2 23.73 -17.39 17.73
N ASP A 3 24.42 -16.63 18.58
CA ASP A 3 23.84 -15.58 19.41
C ASP A 3 23.39 -14.43 18.50
N TRP A 4 22.09 -14.28 18.33
CA TRP A 4 21.50 -13.10 17.72
C TRP A 4 21.50 -12.00 18.78
N PHE A 5 22.38 -11.00 18.63
CA PHE A 5 22.37 -9.80 19.45
C PHE A 5 21.10 -8.97 19.13
N LEU A 6 20.05 -9.14 19.93
CA LEU A 6 18.96 -8.16 19.99
C LEU A 6 19.52 -6.89 20.63
N SER A 7 19.56 -5.82 19.84
CA SER A 7 19.89 -4.49 20.34
C SER A 7 18.88 -4.11 21.45
N PRO A 8 19.30 -3.53 22.59
CA PRO A 8 18.40 -3.20 23.71
C PRO A 8 17.29 -2.20 23.36
N TRP A 9 17.37 -1.60 22.16
CA TRP A 9 16.37 -0.68 21.61
C TRP A 9 15.28 -1.39 20.78
N LEU A 10 15.44 -2.69 20.55
CA LEU A 10 14.60 -3.48 19.65
C LEU A 10 14.26 -4.82 20.32
N ASP A 11 13.57 -4.75 21.46
CA ASP A 11 12.95 -5.91 22.09
C ASP A 11 11.65 -6.25 21.32
N VAL A 12 11.82 -6.80 20.11
CA VAL A 12 10.70 -7.22 19.28
C VAL A 12 10.26 -8.60 19.76
N PRO A 13 8.99 -8.75 20.20
CA PRO A 13 8.47 -10.05 20.62
C PRO A 13 8.73 -11.07 19.52
N HIS A 14 9.36 -12.19 19.89
CA HIS A 14 9.56 -13.30 18.96
C HIS A 14 8.18 -13.86 18.60
N HIS A 15 7.78 -13.68 17.35
CA HIS A 15 6.56 -14.28 16.81
C HIS A 15 6.98 -15.44 15.93
N GLU A 16 6.60 -16.67 16.29
CA GLU A 16 6.68 -17.79 15.35
C GLU A 16 5.74 -17.47 14.19
N PRO A 17 6.23 -17.31 12.96
CA PRO A 17 5.36 -16.99 11.84
C PRO A 17 4.33 -18.12 11.73
N LYS A 18 3.06 -17.80 11.92
CA LYS A 18 2.02 -18.58 11.25
C LYS A 18 2.27 -18.32 9.77
N ASP A 19 2.57 -19.36 9.01
CA ASP A 19 3.05 -19.32 7.62
C ASP A 19 2.19 -18.49 6.63
N GLU A 20 1.09 -17.91 7.08
CA GLU A 20 0.08 -17.22 6.28
C GLU A 20 -0.03 -15.72 6.58
N LEU A 21 0.63 -15.17 7.61
CA LEU A 21 0.45 -13.76 8.03
C LEU A 21 1.73 -12.93 7.84
N LEU A 22 2.14 -12.72 6.59
CA LEU A 22 3.32 -11.94 6.24
C LEU A 22 2.93 -10.56 5.69
N LEU A 23 3.60 -9.53 6.19
CA LEU A 23 3.45 -8.16 5.70
C LEU A 23 4.53 -7.85 4.66
N GLU A 24 4.15 -7.21 3.56
CA GLU A 24 5.09 -6.61 2.62
C GLU A 24 5.80 -5.39 3.24
N SER A 25 6.83 -4.89 2.55
CA SER A 25 7.52 -3.67 2.96
C SER A 25 6.53 -2.52 3.08
N GLY A 26 6.51 -1.87 4.24
CA GLY A 26 5.60 -0.78 4.50
C GLY A 26 5.95 0.49 3.71
N MET A 27 4.94 1.30 3.43
CA MET A 27 5.10 2.64 2.87
C MET A 27 4.58 3.67 3.86
N ARG A 28 5.27 4.82 3.93
CA ARG A 28 4.73 5.99 4.62
C ARG A 28 4.03 6.87 3.61
N VAL A 29 2.79 7.26 3.90
CA VAL A 29 2.15 8.35 3.16
C VAL A 29 1.46 9.35 4.10
N GLY A 30 1.82 10.62 3.94
CA GLY A 30 1.44 11.67 4.87
C GLY A 30 1.96 11.34 6.27
N ASN A 31 1.03 11.23 7.22
CA ASN A 31 1.33 10.83 8.59
C ASN A 31 1.17 9.32 8.83
N PHE A 32 0.47 8.60 7.96
CA PHE A 32 0.18 7.18 8.16
C PHE A 32 1.29 6.28 7.62
N ILE A 33 1.41 5.09 8.19
CA ILE A 33 2.26 4.00 7.69
C ILE A 33 1.36 2.81 7.34
N TYR A 34 1.59 2.24 6.16
CA TYR A 34 0.78 1.17 5.59
C TYR A 34 1.65 -0.04 5.33
N TRP A 35 1.21 -1.23 5.75
CA TRP A 35 1.82 -2.50 5.41
C TRP A 35 0.79 -3.41 4.73
N PRO A 36 0.88 -3.58 3.39
CA PRO A 36 0.06 -4.56 2.69
C PRO A 36 0.34 -5.96 3.22
N HIS A 37 -0.69 -6.78 3.33
CA HIS A 37 -0.50 -8.21 3.50
C HIS A 37 0.10 -8.81 2.22
N GLN A 38 0.84 -9.93 2.33
CA GLN A 38 1.47 -10.58 1.18
C GLN A 38 0.46 -10.99 0.11
N ASP A 39 -0.72 -11.44 0.54
CA ASP A 39 -1.83 -11.74 -0.37
C ASP A 39 -2.60 -10.50 -0.81
N ARG A 40 -2.21 -9.28 -0.42
CA ARG A 40 -2.83 -7.99 -0.77
C ARG A 40 -4.35 -7.92 -0.59
N ALA A 41 -4.94 -8.76 0.25
CA ALA A 41 -6.35 -8.69 0.61
C ALA A 41 -6.59 -7.66 1.72
N TYR A 42 -5.56 -7.38 2.53
CA TYR A 42 -5.62 -6.47 3.66
C TYR A 42 -4.42 -5.53 3.70
N VAL A 43 -4.59 -4.40 4.37
CA VAL A 43 -3.51 -3.47 4.72
C VAL A 43 -3.59 -3.16 6.20
N VAL A 44 -2.46 -3.28 6.89
CA VAL A 44 -2.30 -2.79 8.27
C VAL A 44 -1.97 -1.30 8.19
N VAL A 45 -2.73 -0.49 8.91
CA VAL A 45 -2.60 0.97 8.93
C VAL A 45 -2.22 1.41 10.33
N LEU A 46 -1.13 2.15 10.43
CA LEU A 46 -0.69 2.83 11.63
C LEU A 46 -0.91 4.33 11.46
N ASP A 47 -1.72 4.89 12.35
CA ASP A 47 -1.74 6.31 12.68
C ASP A 47 -0.73 6.53 13.82
N PRO A 48 0.44 7.14 13.56
CA PRO A 48 1.43 7.39 14.58
C PRO A 48 1.18 8.72 15.32
N ASP A 49 -0.08 9.16 15.48
CA ASP A 49 -0.42 10.29 16.37
C ASP A 49 0.26 10.09 17.74
N PRO A 50 1.17 10.99 18.15
CA PRO A 50 1.94 10.83 19.38
C PRO A 50 1.05 10.81 20.64
N ASN A 51 -0.16 11.36 20.59
CA ASN A 51 -1.07 11.40 21.73
C ASN A 51 -2.01 10.19 21.76
N ASN A 52 -2.28 9.57 20.61
CA ASN A 52 -3.23 8.47 20.48
C ASN A 52 -2.92 7.61 19.25
N PRO A 53 -1.86 6.79 19.30
CA PRO A 53 -1.49 5.96 18.17
C PRO A 53 -2.58 4.91 17.92
N ARG A 54 -2.99 4.74 16.66
CA ARG A 54 -4.03 3.78 16.28
C ARG A 54 -3.47 2.79 15.27
N LEU A 55 -3.70 1.51 15.54
CA LEU A 55 -3.39 0.42 14.61
C LEU A 55 -4.72 -0.26 14.25
N PHE A 56 -4.97 -0.40 12.95
CA PHE A 56 -6.16 -1.08 12.45
C PHE A 56 -5.88 -1.75 11.11
N VAL A 57 -6.78 -2.64 10.70
CA VAL A 57 -6.68 -3.41 9.47
C VAL A 57 -7.82 -3.00 8.55
N GLU A 58 -7.49 -2.70 7.29
CA GLU A 58 -8.45 -2.34 6.26
C GLU A 58 -8.42 -3.38 5.14
N MET A 59 -9.60 -3.71 4.63
CA MET A 59 -9.74 -4.58 3.47
C MET A 59 -9.46 -3.81 2.18
N ILE A 60 -8.68 -4.42 1.30
CA ILE A 60 -8.41 -3.91 -0.04
C ILE A 60 -9.49 -4.46 -0.98
N PRO A 61 -9.97 -3.68 -1.97
CA PRO A 61 -10.87 -4.19 -2.99
C PRO A 61 -10.30 -5.43 -3.69
N PRO A 62 -11.03 -6.57 -3.75
CA PRO A 62 -10.52 -7.83 -4.31
C PRO A 62 -9.99 -7.73 -5.73
N LEU A 63 -10.51 -6.78 -6.52
CA LEU A 63 -10.07 -6.50 -7.89
C LEU A 63 -8.59 -6.09 -7.97
N LEU A 64 -8.06 -5.45 -6.93
CA LEU A 64 -6.65 -5.04 -6.86
C LEU A 64 -5.72 -6.20 -6.49
N ASN A 65 -6.29 -7.33 -6.09
CA ASN A 65 -5.60 -8.55 -5.65
C ASN A 65 -5.70 -9.71 -6.65
N LEU A 66 -6.19 -9.45 -7.87
CA LEU A 66 -6.28 -10.50 -8.88
C LEU A 66 -4.88 -10.83 -9.43
N GLU A 67 -4.57 -12.12 -9.56
CA GLU A 67 -3.35 -12.56 -10.24
C GLU A 67 -3.26 -11.93 -11.63
N GLY A 68 -2.08 -11.37 -11.96
CA GLY A 68 -1.87 -10.62 -13.20
C GLY A 68 -2.25 -9.13 -13.14
N PHE A 69 -2.70 -8.64 -11.98
CA PHE A 69 -2.96 -7.22 -11.73
C PHE A 69 -1.87 -6.63 -10.80
N PRO A 70 -0.71 -6.18 -11.34
CA PRO A 70 0.36 -5.60 -10.53
C PRO A 70 -0.06 -4.23 -10.01
N SER A 71 -0.82 -4.21 -8.91
CA SER A 71 -1.16 -3.01 -8.18
C SER A 71 -0.08 -2.70 -7.15
N SER A 72 0.47 -1.49 -7.15
CA SER A 72 1.17 -0.97 -5.98
C SER A 72 0.19 -0.10 -5.23
N ILE A 73 -0.18 -0.50 -4.01
CA ILE A 73 -0.95 0.35 -3.10
C ILE A 73 -0.10 1.58 -2.85
N LEU A 74 -0.63 2.78 -3.01
CA LEU A 74 0.01 4.00 -2.51
C LEU A 74 -0.99 4.71 -1.60
N GLY A 75 -0.61 4.92 -0.34
CA GLY A 75 -1.41 5.65 0.65
C GLY A 75 -1.62 7.13 0.31
N GLN A 76 -2.31 7.82 1.21
CA GLN A 76 -2.98 9.14 1.13
C GLN A 76 -2.43 10.28 0.22
N ILE A 77 -3.32 11.00 -0.46
CA ILE A 77 -3.07 12.38 -0.93
C ILE A 77 -4.22 13.29 -0.45
N ASN A 78 -3.92 14.06 0.60
CA ASN A 78 -4.64 15.25 1.09
C ASN A 78 -6.06 15.06 1.69
N GLY A 79 -6.22 15.40 2.98
CA GLY A 79 -7.50 15.35 3.72
C GLY A 79 -7.75 14.01 4.42
N ASP A 80 -8.56 14.01 5.48
CA ASP A 80 -8.77 12.92 6.47
C ASP A 80 -9.16 11.54 5.91
N ASN A 81 -9.39 11.43 4.59
CA ASN A 81 -9.83 10.22 3.94
C ASN A 81 -8.67 9.39 3.38
N MET A 82 -8.70 8.09 3.70
CA MET A 82 -7.72 7.12 3.20
C MET A 82 -7.90 6.92 1.70
N CYS A 83 -6.79 6.84 0.95
CA CYS A 83 -6.82 6.48 -0.46
C CYS A 83 -5.87 5.32 -0.77
N ILE A 84 -6.22 4.56 -1.80
CA ILE A 84 -5.36 3.55 -2.43
C ILE A 84 -5.10 4.03 -3.86
N ALA A 85 -3.85 4.37 -4.18
CA ALA A 85 -3.44 4.37 -5.57
C ALA A 85 -3.17 2.93 -6.01
N TYR A 86 -3.39 2.65 -7.29
CA TYR A 86 -3.05 1.37 -7.90
C TYR A 86 -2.52 1.59 -9.31
N SER A 87 -1.72 0.64 -9.77
CA SER A 87 -1.29 0.53 -11.16
C SER A 87 -1.96 -0.66 -11.84
N ASN A 88 -2.31 -0.49 -13.11
CA ASN A 88 -2.68 -1.58 -14.01
C ASN A 88 -2.07 -1.30 -15.39
N GLY A 89 -0.89 -1.88 -15.64
CA GLY A 89 -0.05 -1.49 -16.77
C GLY A 89 0.33 -0.01 -16.66
N PHE A 90 0.00 0.78 -17.69
CA PHE A 90 0.22 2.24 -17.69
C PHE A 90 -0.94 3.05 -17.11
N ASN A 91 -1.99 2.40 -16.61
CA ASN A 91 -3.06 3.10 -15.92
C ASN A 91 -2.71 3.26 -14.45
N ILE A 92 -2.71 4.49 -13.95
CA ILE A 92 -2.58 4.80 -12.53
C ILE A 92 -3.93 5.32 -12.05
N GLY A 93 -4.58 4.56 -11.16
CA GLY A 93 -5.87 4.92 -10.59
C GLY A 93 -5.78 5.24 -9.11
N PHE A 94 -6.80 5.93 -8.61
CA PHE A 94 -6.95 6.31 -7.20
C PHE A 94 -8.35 5.96 -6.72
N MET A 95 -8.42 5.22 -5.61
CA MET A 95 -9.64 4.91 -4.89
C MET A 95 -9.65 5.66 -3.55
N LEU A 96 -10.80 6.21 -3.17
CA LEU A 96 -11.01 6.90 -1.90
C LEU A 96 -11.94 6.08 -1.01
N ARG A 97 -11.55 5.89 0.24
CA ARG A 97 -12.40 5.30 1.27
C ARG A 97 -13.55 6.24 1.59
N GLN A 98 -14.77 5.74 1.50
CA GLN A 98 -15.99 6.42 1.90
C GLN A 98 -16.18 6.26 3.41
N GLU A 99 -16.62 7.32 4.09
CA GLU A 99 -16.80 7.34 5.55
C GLU A 99 -17.83 6.30 6.03
N ASP A 100 -18.90 6.10 5.27
CA ASP A 100 -20.01 5.18 5.59
C ASP A 100 -19.85 3.77 5.02
N GLY A 101 -18.73 3.51 4.33
CA GLY A 101 -18.48 2.22 3.69
C GLY A 101 -18.01 1.16 4.68
N LEU A 102 -18.57 -0.04 4.58
CA LEU A 102 -18.04 -1.23 5.26
C LEU A 102 -17.12 -2.01 4.31
N ASP A 103 -16.01 -2.51 4.86
CA ASP A 103 -15.09 -3.45 4.21
C ASP A 103 -14.60 -2.98 2.82
N ALA A 104 -14.39 -3.91 1.89
CA ALA A 104 -13.94 -3.61 0.52
C ALA A 104 -14.95 -2.77 -0.31
N GLY A 105 -16.23 -2.73 0.09
CA GLY A 105 -17.25 -1.91 -0.55
C GLY A 105 -17.11 -0.42 -0.24
N ALA A 106 -16.24 -0.06 0.70
CA ALA A 106 -15.98 1.32 1.10
C ALA A 106 -15.15 2.11 0.09
N TRP A 107 -14.63 1.49 -0.97
CA TRP A 107 -13.69 2.15 -1.88
C TRP A 107 -14.36 2.60 -3.18
N ALA A 108 -14.32 3.91 -3.45
CA ALA A 108 -14.83 4.49 -4.69
C ALA A 108 -13.67 4.92 -5.60
N ASN A 109 -13.72 4.56 -6.87
CA ASN A 109 -12.75 5.04 -7.85
C ASN A 109 -13.00 6.53 -8.14
N ILE A 110 -11.99 7.37 -7.90
CA ILE A 110 -12.11 8.82 -8.09
C ILE A 110 -11.58 9.22 -9.47
N ARG A 111 -10.48 8.60 -9.91
CA ARG A 111 -9.80 8.97 -11.16
C ARG A 111 -8.86 7.87 -11.62
N VAL A 112 -8.74 7.74 -12.94
CA VAL A 112 -7.72 6.92 -13.61
C VAL A 112 -6.98 7.78 -14.63
N PHE A 113 -5.65 7.71 -14.61
CA PHE A 113 -4.76 8.35 -15.57
C PHE A 113 -4.13 7.27 -16.45
N ASN A 114 -4.24 7.41 -17.77
CA ASN A 114 -3.49 6.57 -18.70
C ASN A 114 -2.16 7.25 -19.04
N LEU A 115 -1.05 6.58 -18.70
CA LEU A 115 0.30 7.09 -18.90
C LEU A 115 1.00 6.54 -20.14
N ALA A 116 0.30 5.79 -21.01
CA ALA A 116 0.91 5.19 -22.18
C ALA A 116 1.55 6.24 -23.11
N ASP A 117 0.78 7.26 -23.51
CA ASP A 117 1.30 8.31 -24.40
C ASP A 117 2.42 9.15 -23.77
N PRO A 118 2.28 9.64 -22.51
CA PRO A 118 3.39 10.32 -21.82
C PRO A 118 4.66 9.48 -21.69
N VAL A 119 4.53 8.18 -21.39
CA VAL A 119 5.69 7.28 -21.27
C VAL A 119 6.33 7.04 -22.63
N ASN A 120 5.53 6.74 -23.66
CA ASN A 120 6.03 6.55 -25.03
C ASN A 120 6.75 7.78 -25.56
N ALA A 121 6.22 8.98 -25.29
CA ALA A 121 6.85 10.24 -25.66
C ALA A 121 8.23 10.40 -24.99
N LYS A 122 8.35 10.08 -23.70
CA LYS A 122 9.65 10.10 -22.99
C LYS A 122 10.63 9.06 -23.52
N ILE A 123 10.16 7.84 -23.81
CA ILE A 123 11.01 6.78 -24.40
C ILE A 123 11.56 7.23 -25.75
N ALA A 124 10.72 7.82 -26.60
CA ALA A 124 11.12 8.31 -27.92
C ALA A 124 12.15 9.46 -27.85
N GLN A 125 12.13 10.24 -26.77
CA GLN A 125 13.08 11.35 -26.52
C GLN A 125 14.37 10.89 -25.84
N SER A 126 14.42 9.66 -25.30
CA SER A 126 15.59 9.14 -24.62
C SER A 126 16.68 8.77 -25.64
N PRO A 127 17.94 9.26 -25.49
CA PRO A 127 19.01 8.86 -26.37
C PRO A 127 19.21 7.35 -26.26
N ARG A 128 19.13 6.64 -27.39
CA ARG A 128 19.50 5.21 -27.43
C ARG A 128 20.96 5.11 -27.00
N ILE A 129 21.19 4.57 -25.80
CA ILE A 129 22.51 4.11 -25.40
C ILE A 129 22.84 2.97 -26.37
N ARG A 130 23.74 3.25 -27.31
CA ARG A 130 24.36 2.26 -28.21
C ARG A 130 25.56 1.65 -27.52
#